data_AF-A0A2V8BU12-F1
#
_entry.id   AF-A0A2V8BU12-F1
#
_cell.length_a   1.000
_cell.length_b   1.000
_cell.length_c   1.000
_cell.angle_alpha   90.00
_cell.angle_beta   90.00
_cell.angle_gamma   90.00
#
_symmetry.space_group_name_H-M   'P 1'
#
loop_
_entity.id
_entity.type
_entity.pdbx_description
1 polymer ?
#
loop_
_entity_poly.entity_id
_entity_poly.type
_entity_poly.pdbx_seq_one_letter_code
_entity_poly.pdbx_strand_id
1 'polypeptide(L)'
;EAKKLGLPTTVHIAVGEATARDFVDLGVNCIEHFYGVADAALDGIQDFPPEMNYANEIHRFGRAGELYTQTNLNREKLSQLLSDMVAKGVAWSPTMSTYEAARDLIKAQNLPWYKDYLHPSLEEYYKPSMTRHGTFWIGWTEAQEVQWRHNYEVWMAALREFGLKGGVITTGDDAGYLYGSLYGFGISRELELHHEAGFHPLEVLRHATADGAQVIGMDDRLGRIRPGLIGDLLVINGNPLENLRVMNPAGTDLMSYNGQIIDNYSSIVKPEDRNVKQVHGGGIEWTIKDGIPYHVPTLMREVKEMVTKARSEKPRTTTSGQP
;
A
#
# COMPACT_ATOMS: atom_id res chain seq x y z
N GLU A 1 -16.88 3.39 24.73
CA GLU A 1 -15.85 3.88 25.69
C GLU A 1 -14.80 4.80 25.06
N ALA A 2 -14.04 4.39 24.03
CA ALA A 2 -12.98 5.24 23.44
C ALA A 2 -13.41 6.69 23.11
N LYS A 3 -14.57 6.87 22.46
CA LYS A 3 -15.16 8.20 22.22
C LYS A 3 -15.39 9.03 23.49
N LYS A 4 -15.85 8.40 24.58
CA LYS A 4 -16.07 9.10 25.86
C LYS A 4 -14.75 9.59 26.47
N LEU A 5 -13.64 8.91 26.14
CA LEU A 5 -12.29 9.25 26.57
C LEU A 5 -11.54 10.15 25.57
N GLY A 6 -12.17 10.52 24.43
CA GLY A 6 -11.52 11.31 23.39
C GLY A 6 -10.37 10.59 22.67
N LEU A 7 -10.35 9.25 22.71
CA LEU A 7 -9.31 8.46 22.05
C LEU A 7 -9.76 8.06 20.64
N PRO A 8 -8.94 8.31 19.60
CA PRO A 8 -9.22 7.84 18.25
C PRO A 8 -9.10 6.31 18.18
N THR A 9 -9.84 5.71 17.27
CA THR A 9 -9.86 4.26 17.05
C THR A 9 -9.72 3.95 15.56
N THR A 10 -8.86 2.98 15.24
CA THR A 10 -8.84 2.31 13.93
C THR A 10 -9.25 0.85 14.08
N VAL A 11 -9.65 0.21 12.98
CA VAL A 11 -10.09 -1.19 12.99
C VAL A 11 -9.58 -1.99 11.79
N HIS A 12 -9.06 -3.17 12.10
CA HIS A 12 -8.98 -4.30 11.19
C HIS A 12 -10.23 -5.17 11.40
N ILE A 13 -11.08 -5.31 10.38
CA ILE A 13 -12.40 -5.94 10.54
C ILE A 13 -12.31 -7.47 10.43
N ALA A 14 -12.73 -8.16 11.49
CA ALA A 14 -12.94 -9.61 11.47
C ALA A 14 -14.29 -9.93 10.81
N VAL A 15 -14.27 -10.17 9.50
CA VAL A 15 -15.48 -10.29 8.65
C VAL A 15 -16.45 -11.40 9.09
N GLY A 16 -15.97 -12.44 9.77
CA GLY A 16 -16.83 -13.49 10.33
C GLY A 16 -17.73 -13.03 11.48
N GLU A 17 -17.51 -11.83 12.01
CA GLU A 17 -18.18 -11.31 13.21
C GLU A 17 -18.88 -9.96 12.97
N ALA A 18 -18.28 -9.10 12.15
CA ALA A 18 -18.76 -7.74 11.91
C ALA A 18 -18.36 -7.25 10.52
N THR A 19 -18.99 -6.15 10.09
CA THR A 19 -18.74 -5.48 8.82
C THR A 19 -18.39 -4.01 9.04
N ALA A 20 -18.00 -3.31 7.97
CA ALA A 20 -17.74 -1.87 8.03
C ALA A 20 -18.95 -1.08 8.53
N ARG A 21 -20.18 -1.54 8.26
CA ARG A 21 -21.42 -0.91 8.73
C ARG A 21 -21.44 -0.78 10.25
N ASP A 22 -21.10 -1.85 10.96
CA ASP A 22 -21.12 -1.88 12.42
C ASP A 22 -20.14 -0.86 13.00
N PHE A 23 -18.93 -0.79 12.46
CA PHE A 23 -17.91 0.16 12.91
C PHE A 23 -18.20 1.60 12.51
N VAL A 24 -18.83 1.82 11.34
CA VAL A 24 -19.34 3.14 10.94
C VAL A 24 -20.47 3.59 11.88
N ASP A 25 -21.32 2.68 12.35
CA ASP A 25 -22.37 2.98 13.34
C ASP A 25 -21.84 3.30 14.72
N LEU A 26 -20.82 2.56 15.17
CA LEU A 26 -20.07 2.88 16.39
C LEU A 26 -19.22 4.17 16.21
N GLY A 27 -18.93 4.53 14.96
CA GLY A 27 -18.17 5.66 14.47
C GLY A 27 -16.68 5.59 14.82
N VAL A 28 -16.05 4.52 14.33
CA VAL A 28 -14.59 4.39 14.22
C VAL A 28 -13.99 5.57 13.44
N ASN A 29 -12.71 5.89 13.65
CA ASN A 29 -12.05 6.99 12.92
C ASN A 29 -11.46 6.55 11.58
N CYS A 30 -10.99 5.31 11.49
CA CYS A 30 -10.38 4.75 10.29
C CYS A 30 -10.75 3.27 10.15
N ILE A 31 -11.00 2.85 8.92
CA ILE A 31 -11.09 1.45 8.53
C ILE A 31 -9.82 1.10 7.76
N GLU A 32 -9.17 0.01 8.15
CA GLU A 32 -8.01 -0.54 7.45
C GLU A 32 -8.43 -1.58 6.42
N HIS A 33 -7.62 -1.71 5.36
CA HIS A 33 -7.72 -2.72 4.31
C HIS A 33 -8.99 -2.58 3.44
N PHE A 34 -9.59 -3.69 3.01
CA PHE A 34 -10.75 -3.69 2.10
C PHE A 34 -11.90 -4.58 2.53
N TYR A 35 -11.60 -5.59 3.33
CA TYR A 35 -12.55 -6.55 3.85
C TYR A 35 -13.41 -5.92 4.95
N GLY A 36 -14.67 -6.34 5.02
CA GLY A 36 -15.72 -5.69 5.81
C GLY A 36 -16.47 -4.61 5.06
N VAL A 37 -15.84 -3.92 4.09
CA VAL A 37 -16.49 -2.87 3.28
C VAL A 37 -17.38 -3.47 2.20
N ALA A 38 -16.86 -4.39 1.38
CA ALA A 38 -17.67 -5.14 0.41
C ALA A 38 -18.77 -5.95 1.11
N ASP A 39 -18.42 -6.57 2.24
CA ASP A 39 -19.30 -7.44 3.03
C ASP A 39 -20.53 -6.71 3.56
N ALA A 40 -20.36 -5.47 4.01
CA ALA A 40 -21.47 -4.60 4.43
C ALA A 40 -22.46 -4.27 3.29
N ALA A 41 -22.07 -4.52 2.04
CA ALA A 41 -22.86 -4.22 0.85
C ALA A 41 -23.39 -5.48 0.13
N LEU A 42 -23.22 -6.68 0.70
CA LEU A 42 -23.81 -7.89 0.12
C LEU A 42 -25.32 -7.97 0.40
N ASP A 43 -26.07 -8.48 -0.57
CA ASP A 43 -27.46 -8.92 -0.36
C ASP A 43 -27.45 -10.33 0.23
N GLY A 44 -27.49 -10.39 1.57
CA GLY A 44 -27.45 -11.63 2.34
C GLY A 44 -26.08 -11.85 2.99
N ILE A 45 -25.59 -13.10 2.94
CA ILE A 45 -24.29 -13.50 3.49
C ILE A 45 -23.28 -13.70 2.36
N GLN A 46 -22.01 -13.88 2.72
CA GLN A 46 -20.94 -14.25 1.77
C GLN A 46 -21.28 -15.58 1.08
N ASP A 47 -21.14 -15.61 -0.24
CA ASP A 47 -21.33 -16.82 -1.05
C ASP A 47 -20.05 -17.66 -1.11
N PHE A 48 -19.62 -18.16 0.06
CA PHE A 48 -18.48 -19.05 0.17
C PHE A 48 -18.92 -20.51 0.28
N PRO A 49 -18.13 -21.45 -0.28
CA PRO A 49 -18.48 -22.86 -0.22
C PRO A 49 -18.44 -23.40 1.22
N PRO A 50 -19.19 -24.47 1.53
CA PRO A 50 -19.28 -25.03 2.88
C PRO A 50 -17.94 -25.45 3.51
N GLU A 51 -16.93 -25.74 2.69
CA GLU A 51 -15.58 -26.12 3.14
C GLU A 51 -14.71 -24.92 3.54
N MET A 52 -15.25 -23.69 3.49
CA MET A 52 -14.56 -22.48 3.93
C MET A 52 -14.10 -22.61 5.39
N ASN A 53 -12.84 -22.27 5.65
CA ASN A 53 -12.23 -22.37 6.96
C ASN A 53 -11.55 -21.05 7.31
N TYR A 54 -12.16 -20.29 8.22
CA TYR A 54 -11.63 -19.01 8.70
C TYR A 54 -10.35 -19.13 9.54
N ALA A 55 -9.93 -20.34 9.94
CA ALA A 55 -8.63 -20.57 10.58
C ALA A 55 -7.53 -20.91 9.56
N ASN A 56 -7.86 -21.09 8.27
CA ASN A 56 -6.90 -21.40 7.21
C ASN A 56 -6.65 -20.15 6.34
N GLU A 57 -5.42 -19.64 6.33
CA GLU A 57 -5.09 -18.43 5.57
C GLU A 57 -5.25 -18.59 4.06
N ILE A 58 -4.96 -19.75 3.50
CA ILE A 58 -5.15 -19.99 2.07
C ILE A 58 -6.61 -19.80 1.69
N HIS A 59 -7.52 -20.29 2.54
CA HIS A 59 -8.96 -20.09 2.34
C HIS A 59 -9.31 -18.61 2.51
N ARG A 60 -8.88 -17.97 3.60
CA ARG A 60 -9.16 -16.55 3.87
C ARG A 60 -8.72 -15.62 2.75
N PHE A 61 -7.46 -15.68 2.35
CA PHE A 61 -6.92 -14.79 1.31
C PHE A 61 -7.36 -15.20 -0.09
N GLY A 62 -7.60 -16.49 -0.35
CA GLY A 62 -8.23 -16.93 -1.59
C GLY A 62 -9.63 -16.31 -1.75
N ARG A 63 -10.46 -16.40 -0.71
CA ARG A 63 -11.85 -15.91 -0.71
C ARG A 63 -11.99 -14.40 -0.53
N ALA A 64 -11.05 -13.76 0.15
CA ALA A 64 -11.01 -12.30 0.24
C ALA A 64 -10.88 -11.67 -1.16
N GLY A 65 -10.13 -12.31 -2.06
CA GLY A 65 -10.01 -11.90 -3.46
C GLY A 65 -11.27 -12.06 -4.31
N GLU A 66 -12.39 -12.49 -3.74
CA GLU A 66 -13.67 -12.65 -4.44
C GLU A 66 -14.74 -11.67 -3.94
N LEU A 67 -14.51 -10.99 -2.80
CA LEU A 67 -15.52 -10.22 -2.06
C LEU A 67 -16.19 -9.12 -2.90
N TYR A 68 -15.40 -8.32 -3.62
CA TYR A 68 -15.94 -7.24 -4.47
C TYR A 68 -16.54 -7.73 -5.79
N THR A 69 -16.43 -9.02 -6.08
CA THR A 69 -16.91 -9.65 -7.32
C THR A 69 -18.02 -10.68 -7.09
N GLN A 70 -18.49 -10.84 -5.84
CA GLN A 70 -19.62 -11.71 -5.56
C GLN A 70 -20.87 -11.25 -6.30
N THR A 71 -21.68 -12.21 -6.75
CA THR A 71 -22.87 -11.95 -7.58
C THR A 71 -23.96 -11.20 -6.82
N ASN A 72 -24.00 -11.34 -5.49
CA ASN A 72 -24.92 -10.64 -4.60
C ASN A 72 -24.37 -9.32 -4.05
N LEU A 73 -23.26 -8.79 -4.59
CA LEU A 73 -22.78 -7.47 -4.19
C LEU A 73 -23.69 -6.36 -4.72
N ASN A 74 -24.26 -5.59 -3.80
CA ASN A 74 -25.16 -4.50 -4.12
C ASN A 74 -24.39 -3.17 -4.19
N ARG A 75 -24.22 -2.67 -5.43
CA ARG A 75 -23.49 -1.42 -5.72
C ARG A 75 -24.12 -0.20 -5.06
N GLU A 76 -25.45 -0.15 -4.93
CA GLU A 76 -26.15 0.97 -4.30
C GLU A 76 -25.91 0.98 -2.78
N LYS A 77 -25.96 -0.20 -2.13
CA LYS A 77 -25.59 -0.33 -0.71
C LYS A 77 -24.14 0.05 -0.45
N LEU A 78 -23.23 -0.36 -1.34
CA LEU A 78 -21.82 0.04 -1.26
C LEU A 78 -21.69 1.57 -1.35
N SER A 79 -22.29 2.19 -2.36
CA SER A 79 -22.30 3.66 -2.51
C SER A 79 -22.88 4.37 -1.29
N GLN A 80 -23.95 3.83 -0.70
CA GLN A 80 -24.57 4.38 0.51
C GLN A 80 -23.64 4.24 1.73
N LEU A 81 -23.01 3.09 1.92
CA LEU A 81 -22.02 2.88 2.98
C LEU A 81 -20.87 3.89 2.88
N LEU A 82 -20.32 4.10 1.68
CA LEU A 82 -19.27 5.08 1.45
C LEU A 82 -19.75 6.51 1.78
N SER A 83 -20.99 6.84 1.42
CA SER A 83 -21.60 8.14 1.77
C SER A 83 -21.75 8.30 3.29
N ASP A 84 -22.13 7.23 3.99
CA ASP A 84 -22.27 7.24 5.44
C ASP A 84 -20.91 7.32 6.16
N MET A 85 -19.87 6.70 5.61
CA MET A 85 -18.49 6.87 6.08
C MET A 85 -18.08 8.34 6.02
N VAL A 86 -18.32 9.02 4.89
CA VAL A 86 -18.06 10.45 4.75
C VAL A 86 -18.87 11.26 5.77
N ALA A 87 -20.17 11.02 5.87
CA ALA A 87 -21.06 11.75 6.77
C ALA A 87 -20.66 11.64 8.24
N LYS A 88 -20.02 10.53 8.62
CA LYS A 88 -19.55 10.26 9.99
C LYS A 88 -18.07 10.53 10.20
N GLY A 89 -17.35 11.01 9.18
CA GLY A 89 -15.92 11.29 9.27
C GLY A 89 -15.05 10.05 9.46
N VAL A 90 -15.49 8.90 8.92
CA VAL A 90 -14.72 7.66 8.93
C VAL A 90 -13.75 7.68 7.75
N ALA A 91 -12.46 7.67 8.02
CA ALA A 91 -11.41 7.58 7.01
C ALA A 91 -11.20 6.15 6.52
N TRP A 92 -10.48 6.01 5.40
CA TRP A 92 -10.14 4.71 4.82
C TRP A 92 -8.64 4.62 4.47
N SER A 93 -7.98 3.62 5.03
CA SER A 93 -6.61 3.19 4.71
C SER A 93 -6.68 1.88 3.92
N PRO A 94 -6.53 1.90 2.58
CA PRO A 94 -6.81 0.72 1.76
C PRO A 94 -5.69 -0.32 1.78
N THR A 95 -4.42 0.07 1.91
CA THR A 95 -3.27 -0.86 1.96
C THR A 95 -3.19 -1.81 0.76
N MET A 96 -3.49 -1.30 -0.45
CA MET A 96 -3.55 -2.11 -1.67
C MET A 96 -2.24 -2.86 -1.92
N SER A 97 -1.10 -2.19 -1.77
CA SER A 97 0.25 -2.72 -2.01
C SER A 97 0.53 -4.05 -1.29
N THR A 98 -0.02 -4.26 -0.09
CA THR A 98 0.20 -5.50 0.67
C THR A 98 -0.45 -6.73 -0.01
N TYR A 99 -1.57 -6.53 -0.71
CA TYR A 99 -2.27 -7.62 -1.41
C TYR A 99 -1.87 -7.74 -2.89
N GLU A 100 -0.95 -6.90 -3.38
CA GLU A 100 -0.65 -6.85 -4.82
C GLU A 100 -0.06 -8.18 -5.32
N ALA A 101 0.74 -8.87 -4.49
CA ALA A 101 1.28 -10.19 -4.81
C ALA A 101 0.20 -11.23 -5.10
N ALA A 102 -1.03 -11.05 -4.62
CA ALA A 102 -2.14 -11.94 -4.92
C ALA A 102 -2.63 -11.81 -6.38
N ARG A 103 -2.26 -10.74 -7.10
CA ARG A 103 -2.61 -10.49 -8.51
C ARG A 103 -1.60 -11.08 -9.50
N ASP A 104 -0.35 -11.27 -9.07
CA ASP A 104 0.78 -11.79 -9.85
C ASP A 104 1.92 -12.17 -8.90
N LEU A 105 1.87 -13.41 -8.40
CA LEU A 105 2.81 -13.89 -7.40
C LEU A 105 4.22 -14.01 -7.97
N ILE A 106 4.34 -14.46 -9.22
CA ILE A 106 5.62 -14.69 -9.89
C ILE A 106 6.37 -13.36 -10.00
N LYS A 107 5.71 -12.28 -10.42
CA LYS A 107 6.33 -10.96 -10.47
C LYS A 107 6.71 -10.47 -9.08
N ALA A 108 5.84 -10.61 -8.08
CA ALA A 108 6.09 -10.14 -6.72
C ALA A 108 7.25 -10.87 -6.02
N GLN A 109 7.55 -12.11 -6.40
CA GLN A 109 8.71 -12.88 -5.95
C GLN A 109 10.03 -12.40 -6.56
N ASN A 110 9.99 -11.70 -7.70
CA ASN A 110 11.15 -11.37 -8.53
C ASN A 110 11.38 -9.86 -8.64
N LEU A 111 10.98 -9.08 -7.63
CA LEU A 111 11.16 -7.63 -7.65
C LEU A 111 12.65 -7.25 -7.70
N PRO A 112 13.07 -6.32 -8.58
CA PRO A 112 14.49 -6.04 -8.82
C PRO A 112 15.29 -5.63 -7.58
N TRP A 113 14.65 -4.89 -6.67
CA TRP A 113 15.27 -4.40 -5.45
C TRP A 113 15.54 -5.50 -4.41
N TYR A 114 14.93 -6.69 -4.52
CA TYR A 114 15.19 -7.76 -3.55
C TYR A 114 16.64 -8.21 -3.52
N LYS A 115 17.31 -8.21 -4.68
CA LYS A 115 18.73 -8.57 -4.77
C LYS A 115 19.59 -7.77 -3.79
N ASP A 116 19.28 -6.48 -3.63
CA ASP A 116 20.09 -5.55 -2.87
C ASP A 116 19.51 -5.25 -1.48
N TYR A 117 18.19 -5.32 -1.30
CA TYR A 117 17.50 -4.80 -0.12
C TYR A 117 16.65 -5.82 0.65
N LEU A 118 16.41 -7.03 0.10
CA LEU A 118 15.68 -8.06 0.84
C LEU A 118 16.64 -8.76 1.81
N HIS A 119 16.45 -8.57 3.11
CA HIS A 119 17.22 -9.26 4.14
C HIS A 119 16.89 -10.78 4.15
N PRO A 120 17.88 -11.68 4.34
CA PRO A 120 17.65 -13.13 4.33
C PRO A 120 16.59 -13.63 5.31
N SER A 121 16.47 -13.01 6.49
CA SER A 121 15.42 -13.36 7.46
C SER A 121 14.01 -13.05 6.95
N LEU A 122 13.86 -11.97 6.18
CA LEU A 122 12.59 -11.59 5.57
C LEU A 122 12.29 -12.45 4.34
N GLU A 123 13.32 -12.77 3.55
CA GLU A 123 13.22 -13.74 2.45
C GLU A 123 12.76 -15.12 2.94
N GLU A 124 13.29 -15.59 4.08
CA GLU A 124 12.84 -16.83 4.72
C GLU A 124 11.41 -16.73 5.24
N TYR A 125 11.02 -15.58 5.79
CA TYR A 125 9.66 -15.33 6.24
C TYR A 125 8.66 -15.45 5.08
N TYR A 126 8.93 -14.79 3.94
CA TYR A 126 8.04 -14.78 2.77
C TYR A 126 7.79 -16.15 2.14
N LYS A 127 8.64 -17.16 2.43
CA LYS A 127 8.42 -18.50 1.90
C LYS A 127 7.03 -19.04 2.31
N PRO A 128 6.34 -19.74 1.40
CA PRO A 128 5.02 -20.27 1.65
C PRO A 128 4.96 -21.11 2.94
N SER A 129 3.97 -20.86 3.80
CA SER A 129 3.76 -21.60 5.05
C SER A 129 2.27 -21.69 5.40
N MET A 130 1.86 -22.83 5.96
CA MET A 130 0.50 -23.02 6.49
C MET A 130 0.29 -22.32 7.84
N THR A 131 1.36 -21.88 8.51
CA THR A 131 1.31 -21.41 9.90
C THR A 131 1.79 -19.97 10.09
N ARG A 132 2.42 -19.36 9.08
CA ARG A 132 2.91 -17.98 9.15
C ARG A 132 1.97 -17.03 8.42
N HIS A 133 1.63 -15.97 9.13
CA HIS A 133 0.72 -14.94 8.63
C HIS A 133 1.23 -14.29 7.34
N GLY A 134 0.36 -14.22 6.32
CA GLY A 134 0.64 -13.52 5.05
C GLY A 134 1.45 -14.35 4.04
N THR A 135 1.67 -15.64 4.31
CA THR A 135 2.50 -16.53 3.48
C THR A 135 1.69 -17.69 2.88
N PHE A 136 0.42 -17.43 2.57
CA PHE A 136 -0.59 -18.37 2.08
C PHE A 136 -0.37 -18.88 0.64
N TRP A 137 0.86 -18.80 0.14
CA TRP A 137 1.21 -19.06 -1.26
C TRP A 137 1.29 -20.56 -1.63
N ILE A 138 1.08 -21.47 -0.66
CA ILE A 138 1.11 -22.92 -0.91
C ILE A 138 -0.04 -23.29 -1.83
N GLY A 139 0.30 -23.75 -3.05
CA GLY A 139 -0.71 -24.11 -4.05
C GLY A 139 -1.50 -22.91 -4.58
N TRP A 140 -0.96 -21.68 -4.48
CA TRP A 140 -1.57 -20.49 -5.08
C TRP A 140 -1.72 -20.68 -6.59
N THR A 141 -2.92 -20.44 -7.10
CA THR A 141 -3.28 -20.74 -8.48
C THR A 141 -3.47 -19.47 -9.30
N GLU A 142 -3.24 -19.59 -10.60
CA GLU A 142 -3.56 -18.52 -11.56
C GLU A 142 -5.04 -18.10 -11.48
N ALA A 143 -5.96 -19.06 -11.24
CA ALA A 143 -7.38 -18.75 -11.09
C ALA A 143 -7.65 -17.81 -9.89
N GLN A 144 -6.95 -17.98 -8.78
CA GLN A 144 -7.03 -17.04 -7.66
C GLN A 144 -6.48 -15.67 -8.06
N GLU A 145 -5.39 -15.62 -8.82
CA GLU A 145 -4.85 -14.35 -9.31
C GLU A 145 -5.83 -13.62 -10.25
N VAL A 146 -6.56 -14.34 -11.11
CA VAL A 146 -7.64 -13.77 -11.94
C VAL A 146 -8.70 -13.11 -11.07
N GLN A 147 -9.18 -13.81 -10.04
CA GLN A 147 -10.19 -13.29 -9.13
C GLN A 147 -9.69 -12.04 -8.40
N TRP A 148 -8.45 -12.08 -7.90
CA TRP A 148 -7.83 -10.92 -7.26
C TRP A 148 -7.70 -9.72 -8.21
N ARG A 149 -7.35 -9.92 -9.48
CA ARG A 149 -7.31 -8.82 -10.46
C ARG A 149 -8.68 -8.17 -10.64
N HIS A 150 -9.75 -8.94 -10.81
CA HIS A 150 -11.10 -8.40 -10.92
C HIS A 150 -11.60 -7.74 -9.63
N ASN A 151 -11.27 -8.31 -8.46
CA ASN A 151 -11.57 -7.72 -7.17
C ASN A 151 -10.91 -6.35 -7.00
N TYR A 152 -9.66 -6.20 -7.45
CA TYR A 152 -8.96 -4.92 -7.45
C TYR A 152 -9.64 -3.85 -8.30
N GLU A 153 -10.12 -4.19 -9.50
CA GLU A 153 -10.82 -3.23 -10.38
C GLU A 153 -12.00 -2.58 -9.66
N VAL A 154 -12.80 -3.42 -8.99
CA VAL A 154 -13.97 -2.96 -8.25
C VAL A 154 -13.60 -2.24 -6.96
N TRP A 155 -12.62 -2.76 -6.22
CA TRP A 155 -12.15 -2.14 -4.99
C TRP A 155 -11.59 -0.74 -5.25
N MET A 156 -10.76 -0.59 -6.28
CA MET A 156 -10.24 0.70 -6.73
C MET A 156 -11.36 1.67 -7.14
N ALA A 157 -12.39 1.18 -7.84
CA ALA A 157 -13.55 2.00 -8.17
C ALA A 157 -14.31 2.47 -6.93
N ALA A 158 -14.49 1.61 -5.92
CA ALA A 158 -15.14 1.96 -4.66
C ALA A 158 -14.30 2.99 -3.87
N LEU A 159 -12.98 2.81 -3.80
CA LEU A 159 -12.07 3.77 -3.18
C LEU A 159 -12.13 5.12 -3.90
N ARG A 160 -12.14 5.12 -5.25
CA ARG A 160 -12.26 6.35 -6.04
C ARG A 160 -13.58 7.06 -5.78
N GLU A 161 -14.69 6.33 -5.76
CA GLU A 161 -16.00 6.85 -5.43
C GLU A 161 -16.02 7.48 -4.03
N PHE A 162 -15.44 6.82 -3.03
CA PHE A 162 -15.32 7.34 -1.68
C PHE A 162 -14.58 8.69 -1.65
N GLY A 163 -13.45 8.78 -2.36
CA GLY A 163 -12.71 10.03 -2.50
C GLY A 163 -13.51 11.13 -3.22
N LEU A 164 -14.24 10.79 -4.29
CA LEU A 164 -15.12 11.73 -5.01
C LEU A 164 -16.27 12.26 -4.14
N LYS A 165 -16.75 11.46 -3.18
CA LYS A 165 -17.75 11.88 -2.18
C LYS A 165 -17.18 12.76 -1.07
N GLY A 166 -15.86 13.00 -1.05
CA GLY A 166 -15.19 13.79 -0.02
C GLY A 166 -14.63 12.95 1.14
N GLY A 167 -14.46 11.65 0.95
CA GLY A 167 -13.83 10.75 1.91
C GLY A 167 -12.37 11.10 2.18
N VAL A 168 -11.95 10.90 3.43
CA VAL A 168 -10.54 11.03 3.85
C VAL A 168 -9.86 9.69 3.61
N ILE A 169 -8.86 9.68 2.73
CA ILE A 169 -8.09 8.49 2.38
C ILE A 169 -6.66 8.68 2.83
N THR A 170 -6.09 7.68 3.49
CA THR A 170 -4.66 7.65 3.85
C THR A 170 -3.96 6.51 3.09
N THR A 171 -2.64 6.49 3.15
CA THR A 171 -1.80 5.43 2.56
C THR A 171 -1.16 4.59 3.65
N GLY A 172 -1.07 3.29 3.44
CA GLY A 172 -0.32 2.35 4.28
C GLY A 172 0.12 1.16 3.44
N ASP A 173 1.14 0.42 3.87
CA ASP A 173 1.69 -0.71 3.12
C ASP A 173 1.66 -2.05 3.87
N ASP A 174 1.39 -2.03 5.18
CA ASP A 174 1.41 -3.24 6.04
C ASP A 174 2.69 -4.07 5.83
N ALA A 175 3.83 -3.36 5.83
CA ALA A 175 5.13 -3.88 5.43
C ALA A 175 5.61 -5.08 6.24
N GLY A 176 6.28 -6.00 5.54
CA GLY A 176 7.07 -7.08 6.12
C GLY A 176 6.39 -8.45 6.14
N TYR A 177 5.13 -8.57 5.70
CA TYR A 177 4.40 -9.85 5.77
C TYR A 177 4.27 -10.59 4.43
N LEU A 178 4.01 -9.87 3.34
CA LEU A 178 3.78 -10.44 2.01
C LEU A 178 4.88 -10.05 1.02
N TYR A 179 5.04 -10.86 -0.02
CA TYR A 179 5.81 -10.45 -1.20
C TYR A 179 5.27 -9.10 -1.72
N GLY A 180 6.16 -8.21 -2.16
CA GLY A 180 5.82 -6.86 -2.62
C GLY A 180 5.87 -5.82 -1.52
N SER A 181 5.56 -6.19 -0.27
CA SER A 181 5.50 -5.27 0.86
C SER A 181 6.83 -5.20 1.63
N LEU A 182 7.90 -4.82 0.93
CA LEU A 182 9.20 -4.54 1.55
C LEU A 182 9.19 -3.10 2.11
N TYR A 183 9.67 -2.93 3.34
CA TYR A 183 9.73 -1.64 4.04
C TYR A 183 10.28 -0.52 3.13
N GLY A 184 9.51 0.56 2.99
CA GLY A 184 9.83 1.73 2.16
C GLY A 184 9.50 1.57 0.66
N PHE A 185 9.53 0.35 0.12
CA PHE A 185 9.15 0.08 -1.27
C PHE A 185 7.65 -0.12 -1.42
N GLY A 186 7.01 -0.79 -0.44
CA GLY A 186 5.56 -1.02 -0.40
C GLY A 186 4.78 0.30 -0.46
N ILE A 187 5.12 1.26 0.41
CA ILE A 187 4.47 2.58 0.40
C ILE A 187 4.62 3.31 -0.93
N SER A 188 5.76 3.20 -1.62
CA SER A 188 5.94 3.81 -2.94
C SER A 188 4.98 3.19 -3.96
N ARG A 189 4.76 1.87 -3.88
CA ARG A 189 3.82 1.17 -4.73
C ARG A 189 2.36 1.49 -4.36
N GLU A 190 2.04 1.72 -3.09
CA GLU A 190 0.73 2.19 -2.65
C GLU A 190 0.34 3.48 -3.37
N LEU A 191 1.27 4.43 -3.52
CA LEU A 191 1.02 5.69 -4.24
C LEU A 191 0.68 5.44 -5.71
N GLU A 192 1.42 4.55 -6.37
CA GLU A 192 1.11 4.16 -7.75
C GLU A 192 -0.25 3.47 -7.85
N LEU A 193 -0.66 2.67 -6.85
CA LEU A 193 -1.97 2.00 -6.82
C LEU A 193 -3.12 2.97 -6.57
N HIS A 194 -2.94 4.03 -5.76
CA HIS A 194 -3.93 5.10 -5.68
C HIS A 194 -4.05 5.83 -7.04
N HIS A 195 -2.95 6.07 -7.74
CA HIS A 195 -3.03 6.64 -9.09
C HIS A 195 -3.73 5.69 -10.07
N GLU A 196 -3.43 4.37 -10.01
CA GLU A 196 -4.12 3.31 -10.77
C GLU A 196 -5.63 3.29 -10.49
N ALA A 197 -6.04 3.58 -9.25
CA ALA A 197 -7.45 3.75 -8.87
C ALA A 197 -8.12 5.01 -9.45
N GLY A 198 -7.39 5.87 -10.16
CA GLY A 198 -7.92 7.05 -10.84
C GLY A 198 -7.85 8.34 -10.04
N PHE A 199 -7.05 8.38 -8.97
CA PHE A 199 -6.73 9.62 -8.25
C PHE A 199 -5.66 10.43 -8.99
N HIS A 200 -5.84 11.74 -9.06
CA HIS A 200 -4.79 12.61 -9.59
C HIS A 200 -3.53 12.55 -8.69
N PRO A 201 -2.30 12.64 -9.21
CA PRO A 201 -1.07 12.60 -8.40
C PRO A 201 -1.05 13.57 -7.20
N LEU A 202 -1.70 14.74 -7.32
CA LEU A 202 -1.90 15.66 -6.19
C LEU A 202 -2.79 15.09 -5.07
N GLU A 203 -3.87 14.38 -5.41
CA GLU A 203 -4.72 13.67 -4.44
C GLU A 203 -3.90 12.56 -3.77
N VAL A 204 -3.12 11.80 -4.55
CA VAL A 204 -2.24 10.74 -4.04
C VAL A 204 -1.23 11.28 -3.01
N LEU A 205 -0.54 12.38 -3.32
CA LEU A 205 0.39 13.01 -2.37
C LEU A 205 -0.34 13.55 -1.13
N ARG A 206 -1.58 14.02 -1.27
CA ARG A 206 -2.40 14.48 -0.14
C ARG A 206 -2.76 13.30 0.78
N HIS A 207 -3.13 12.15 0.21
CA HIS A 207 -3.40 10.92 0.97
C HIS A 207 -2.22 10.54 1.86
N ALA A 208 -1.00 10.64 1.31
CA ALA A 208 0.24 10.30 2.01
C ALA A 208 0.74 11.36 3.00
N THR A 209 0.12 12.54 3.06
CA THR A 209 0.61 13.67 3.86
C THR A 209 -0.49 14.27 4.72
N ALA A 210 -1.25 15.24 4.21
CA ALA A 210 -2.22 15.99 4.98
C ALA A 210 -3.39 15.11 5.48
N ASP A 211 -3.85 14.18 4.66
CA ASP A 211 -4.98 13.31 5.03
C ASP A 211 -4.52 12.25 6.04
N GLY A 212 -3.32 11.68 5.87
CA GLY A 212 -2.69 10.82 6.89
C GLY A 212 -2.49 11.52 8.23
N ALA A 213 -2.04 12.78 8.22
CA ALA A 213 -1.93 13.62 9.42
C ALA A 213 -3.27 13.82 10.12
N GLN A 214 -4.34 14.05 9.35
CA GLN A 214 -5.70 14.19 9.86
C GLN A 214 -6.18 12.87 10.51
N VAL A 215 -5.92 11.72 9.88
CA VAL A 215 -6.33 10.41 10.42
C VAL A 215 -5.71 10.13 11.78
N ILE A 216 -4.45 10.51 11.99
CA ILE A 216 -3.75 10.33 13.28
C ILE A 216 -3.96 11.51 14.26
N GLY A 217 -4.75 12.52 13.90
CA GLY A 217 -5.03 13.69 14.75
C GLY A 217 -3.83 14.60 14.97
N MET A 218 -2.98 14.76 13.96
CA MET A 218 -1.77 15.60 14.00
C MET A 218 -1.70 16.62 12.86
N ASP A 219 -2.83 16.94 12.20
CA ASP A 219 -2.89 17.89 11.08
C ASP A 219 -2.62 19.35 11.50
N ASP A 220 -2.65 19.64 12.80
CA ASP A 220 -2.20 20.88 13.41
C ASP A 220 -0.67 20.95 13.62
N ARG A 221 0.04 19.84 13.42
CA ARG A 221 1.49 19.71 13.66
C ARG A 221 2.30 19.24 12.46
N LEU A 222 1.73 18.42 11.57
CA LEU A 222 2.44 17.84 10.42
C LEU A 222 1.52 17.62 9.21
N GLY A 223 2.09 17.11 8.11
CA GLY A 223 1.37 16.77 6.88
C GLY A 223 1.22 17.93 5.89
N ARG A 224 1.65 19.14 6.25
CA ARG A 224 1.67 20.32 5.37
C ARG A 224 2.95 21.13 5.55
N ILE A 225 3.38 21.79 4.49
CA ILE A 225 4.51 22.74 4.54
C ILE A 225 3.95 24.11 4.92
N ARG A 226 3.98 24.46 6.22
CA ARG A 226 3.53 25.76 6.74
C ARG A 226 4.36 26.21 7.94
N PRO A 227 4.56 27.53 8.14
CA PRO A 227 5.18 28.03 9.36
C PRO A 227 4.45 27.54 10.62
N GLY A 228 5.21 27.13 11.64
CA GLY A 228 4.68 26.61 12.90
C GLY A 228 4.46 25.09 12.94
N LEU A 229 4.48 24.40 11.79
CA LEU A 229 4.45 22.94 11.73
C LEU A 229 5.86 22.35 11.87
N ILE A 230 5.91 21.06 12.20
CA ILE A 230 7.15 20.28 12.30
C ILE A 230 7.84 20.27 10.93
N GLY A 231 9.17 20.41 10.93
CA GLY A 231 10.02 20.37 9.73
C GLY A 231 10.21 18.97 9.16
N ASP A 232 9.10 18.30 8.81
CA ASP A 232 9.07 17.00 8.14
C ASP A 232 8.95 17.20 6.62
N LEU A 233 10.01 16.91 5.88
CA LEU A 233 10.11 17.18 4.44
C LEU A 233 10.80 16.05 3.70
N LEU A 234 10.40 15.84 2.44
CA LEU A 234 11.13 15.01 1.47
C LEU A 234 11.67 15.91 0.36
N VAL A 235 12.93 15.72 0.00
CA VAL A 235 13.56 16.32 -1.19
C VAL A 235 13.73 15.21 -2.22
N ILE A 236 13.15 15.38 -3.40
CA ILE A 236 13.06 14.32 -4.42
C ILE A 236 13.70 14.81 -5.72
N ASN A 237 14.48 13.94 -6.37
CA ASN A 237 15.14 14.24 -7.64
C ASN A 237 14.22 13.97 -8.85
N GLY A 238 13.19 14.80 -9.03
CA GLY A 238 12.25 14.65 -10.14
C GLY A 238 10.87 15.22 -9.81
N ASN A 239 9.94 15.13 -10.74
CA ASN A 239 8.57 15.63 -10.54
C ASN A 239 7.61 14.47 -10.19
N PRO A 240 7.17 14.33 -8.92
CA PRO A 240 6.23 13.27 -8.53
C PRO A 240 4.83 13.46 -9.12
N LEU A 241 4.50 14.66 -9.65
CA LEU A 241 3.23 14.88 -10.35
C LEU A 241 3.23 14.31 -11.77
N GLU A 242 4.40 14.12 -12.35
CA GLU A 242 4.58 13.50 -13.66
C GLU A 242 4.78 11.98 -13.50
N ASN A 243 5.62 11.59 -12.55
CA ASN A 243 6.02 10.20 -12.36
C ASN A 243 6.20 9.87 -10.88
N LEU A 244 5.21 9.23 -10.26
CA LEU A 244 5.27 8.85 -8.85
C LEU A 244 6.45 7.92 -8.52
N ARG A 245 7.01 7.19 -9.50
CA ARG A 245 8.17 6.30 -9.29
C ARG A 245 9.43 7.03 -8.87
N VAL A 246 9.50 8.36 -9.04
CA VAL A 246 10.60 9.15 -8.47
C VAL A 246 10.64 9.12 -6.94
N MET A 247 9.57 8.66 -6.27
CA MET A 247 9.56 8.44 -4.83
C MET A 247 10.10 7.07 -4.42
N ASN A 248 10.31 6.14 -5.36
CA ASN A 248 10.86 4.84 -5.05
C ASN A 248 12.33 4.99 -4.60
N PRO A 249 12.73 4.44 -3.43
CA PRO A 249 14.11 4.53 -2.94
C PRO A 249 15.17 3.93 -3.88
N ALA A 250 14.80 2.97 -4.74
CA ALA A 250 15.69 2.41 -5.76
C ALA A 250 15.82 3.31 -7.00
N GLY A 251 15.05 4.39 -7.11
CA GLY A 251 15.00 5.24 -8.29
C GLY A 251 14.14 4.66 -9.42
N THR A 252 14.16 5.34 -10.56
CA THR A 252 13.45 4.99 -11.78
C THR A 252 14.25 5.48 -12.99
N ASP A 253 13.91 4.98 -14.17
CA ASP A 253 14.44 5.53 -15.41
C ASP A 253 13.74 6.85 -15.74
N LEU A 254 14.55 7.83 -16.14
CA LEU A 254 14.14 9.20 -16.44
C LEU A 254 14.72 9.65 -17.78
N MET A 255 14.01 10.56 -18.44
CA MET A 255 14.51 11.23 -19.63
C MET A 255 15.41 12.40 -19.22
N SER A 256 16.59 12.46 -19.84
CA SER A 256 17.48 13.62 -19.73
C SER A 256 17.75 14.24 -21.10
N TYR A 257 17.93 15.55 -21.13
CA TYR A 257 18.33 16.31 -22.30
C TYR A 257 19.50 17.21 -21.95
N ASN A 258 20.63 17.06 -22.65
CA ASN A 258 21.88 17.77 -22.33
C ASN A 258 22.30 17.64 -20.85
N GLY A 259 22.03 16.49 -20.23
CA GLY A 259 22.37 16.20 -18.84
C GLY A 259 21.39 16.75 -17.79
N GLN A 260 20.30 17.41 -18.20
CA GLN A 260 19.23 17.85 -17.30
C GLN A 260 18.05 16.89 -17.40
N ILE A 261 17.45 16.52 -16.26
CA ILE A 261 16.20 15.76 -16.23
C ILE A 261 15.07 16.62 -16.79
N ILE A 262 14.28 16.03 -17.68
CA ILE A 262 13.13 16.69 -18.31
C ILE A 262 11.92 15.77 -18.29
N ASP A 263 10.74 16.37 -18.44
CA ASP A 263 9.46 15.66 -18.52
C ASP A 263 9.39 14.78 -19.78
N ASN A 264 8.86 13.57 -19.65
CA ASN A 264 8.63 12.60 -20.71
C ASN A 264 7.75 13.14 -21.86
N TYR A 265 6.89 14.13 -21.58
CA TYR A 265 6.02 14.82 -22.53
C TYR A 265 6.60 16.18 -22.99
N SER A 266 7.87 16.47 -22.69
CA SER A 266 8.50 17.74 -23.05
C SER A 266 8.48 17.97 -24.56
N SER A 267 7.90 19.10 -24.99
CA SER A 267 7.80 19.48 -26.39
C SER A 267 9.11 19.93 -27.04
N ILE A 268 10.19 20.06 -26.26
CA ILE A 268 11.50 20.49 -26.75
C ILE A 268 12.25 19.35 -27.45
N VAL A 269 11.90 18.10 -27.12
CA VAL A 269 12.54 16.90 -27.65
C VAL A 269 11.85 16.44 -28.93
N LYS A 270 12.65 16.01 -29.90
CA LYS A 270 12.18 15.40 -31.14
C LYS A 270 12.66 13.94 -31.22
N PRO A 271 11.93 13.06 -31.95
CA PRO A 271 12.46 11.75 -32.29
C PRO A 271 13.88 11.85 -32.86
N GLU A 272 14.74 10.91 -32.50
CA GLU A 272 16.15 10.80 -32.94
C GLU A 272 17.12 11.89 -32.40
N ASP A 273 16.68 12.78 -31.51
CA ASP A 273 17.59 13.76 -30.89
C ASP A 273 18.63 13.04 -30.01
N ARG A 274 19.90 13.09 -30.42
CA ARG A 274 21.02 12.41 -29.76
C ARG A 274 21.37 12.98 -28.39
N ASN A 275 20.85 14.16 -28.05
CA ASN A 275 21.03 14.77 -26.74
C ASN A 275 20.09 14.17 -25.69
N VAL A 276 19.07 13.42 -26.14
CA VAL A 276 18.17 12.67 -25.26
C VAL A 276 18.87 11.40 -24.81
N LYS A 277 18.93 11.21 -23.50
CA LYS A 277 19.47 9.99 -22.90
C LYS A 277 18.54 9.51 -21.80
N GLN A 278 18.31 8.21 -21.77
CA GLN A 278 17.78 7.57 -20.58
C GLN A 278 18.88 7.60 -19.49
N VAL A 279 18.51 8.07 -18.31
CA VAL A 279 19.35 8.04 -17.13
C VAL A 279 18.57 7.38 -16.00
N HIS A 280 19.27 6.64 -15.16
CA HIS A 280 18.68 6.10 -13.94
C HIS A 280 18.87 7.13 -12.82
N GLY A 281 17.78 7.50 -12.16
CA GLY A 281 17.78 8.57 -11.16
C GLY A 281 16.47 8.62 -10.39
N GLY A 282 16.09 9.79 -9.90
CA GLY A 282 14.95 9.88 -8.98
C GLY A 282 15.36 9.50 -7.58
N GLY A 283 14.41 8.92 -6.85
CA GLY A 283 14.54 8.63 -5.45
C GLY A 283 14.43 9.88 -4.58
N ILE A 284 14.21 9.61 -3.30
CA ILE A 284 14.29 10.62 -2.26
C ILE A 284 15.78 10.90 -2.03
N GLU A 285 16.19 12.15 -2.14
CA GLU A 285 17.56 12.60 -1.87
C GLU A 285 17.75 12.84 -0.36
N TRP A 286 16.80 13.56 0.23
CA TRP A 286 16.80 13.88 1.66
C TRP A 286 15.45 13.58 2.28
N THR A 287 15.49 12.88 3.41
CA THR A 287 14.39 12.86 4.37
C THR A 287 14.77 13.80 5.50
N ILE A 288 13.99 14.84 5.73
CA ILE A 288 14.16 15.74 6.87
C ILE A 288 13.07 15.36 7.87
N LYS A 289 13.46 14.87 9.05
CA LYS A 289 12.52 14.51 10.13
C LYS A 289 12.79 15.41 11.32
N ASP A 290 11.77 16.12 11.79
CA ASP A 290 11.85 17.08 12.89
C ASP A 290 12.95 18.13 12.67
N GLY A 291 13.17 18.52 11.40
CA GLY A 291 14.25 19.45 11.00
C GLY A 291 15.64 18.81 10.90
N ILE A 292 15.79 17.51 11.15
CA ILE A 292 17.07 16.78 11.07
C ILE A 292 17.18 16.15 9.68
N PRO A 293 18.20 16.50 8.87
CA PRO A 293 18.37 15.95 7.53
C PRO A 293 19.06 14.58 7.56
N TYR A 294 18.49 13.63 6.82
CA TYR A 294 19.03 12.29 6.57
C TYR A 294 19.27 12.12 5.08
N HIS A 295 20.53 11.83 4.70
CA HIS A 295 20.90 11.61 3.31
C HIS A 295 20.51 10.20 2.88
N VAL A 296 19.43 10.08 2.11
CA VAL A 296 18.82 8.79 1.76
C VAL A 296 19.76 7.92 0.91
N PRO A 297 20.52 8.43 -0.08
CA PRO A 297 21.50 7.60 -0.80
C PRO A 297 22.56 6.96 0.10
N THR A 298 22.97 7.64 1.19
CA THR A 298 23.87 7.05 2.19
C THR A 298 23.18 5.92 2.94
N LEU A 299 21.96 6.15 3.44
CA LEU A 299 21.20 5.14 4.17
C LEU A 299 20.91 3.90 3.32
N MET A 300 20.55 4.08 2.05
CA MET A 300 20.31 2.98 1.11
C MET A 300 21.57 2.14 0.89
N ARG A 301 22.74 2.78 0.75
CA ARG A 301 24.02 2.05 0.68
C ARG A 301 24.29 1.24 1.95
N GLU A 302 24.06 1.82 3.12
CA GLU A 302 24.23 1.14 4.40
C GLU A 302 23.30 -0.08 4.54
N VAL A 303 22.02 0.06 4.16
CA VAL A 303 21.07 -1.07 4.14
C VAL A 303 21.55 -2.17 3.19
N LYS A 304 22.02 -1.81 1.98
CA LYS A 304 22.56 -2.78 1.03
C LYS A 304 23.79 -3.51 1.59
N GLU A 305 24.66 -2.81 2.31
CA GLU A 305 25.81 -3.40 3.00
C GLU A 305 25.36 -4.36 4.11
N MET A 306 24.35 -3.99 4.90
CA MET A 306 23.76 -4.87 5.92
C MET A 306 23.20 -6.15 5.32
N VAL A 307 22.44 -6.06 4.22
CA VAL A 307 21.87 -7.21 3.51
C VAL A 307 22.98 -8.08 2.91
N THR A 308 23.99 -7.46 2.28
CA THR A 308 25.14 -8.17 1.72
C THR A 308 25.90 -8.94 2.80
N LYS A 309 26.15 -8.30 3.94
CA LYS A 309 26.79 -8.93 5.10
C LYS A 309 25.96 -10.11 5.61
N ALA A 310 24.66 -9.91 5.84
CA ALA A 310 23.76 -10.96 6.32
C ALA A 310 23.68 -12.16 5.35
N ARG A 311 23.76 -11.93 4.04
CA ARG A 311 23.81 -13.00 3.02
C ARG A 311 25.13 -13.77 3.03
N SER A 312 26.23 -13.12 3.37
CA SER A 312 27.56 -13.74 3.45
C SER A 312 27.77 -14.53 4.75
N GLU A 313 27.12 -14.11 5.83
CA GLU A 313 27.09 -14.83 7.10
C GLU A 313 26.15 -16.04 6.94
N LYS A 314 26.70 -17.27 6.88
CA LYS A 314 25.87 -18.49 6.88
C LYS A 314 24.82 -18.39 7.97
N PRO A 315 23.57 -18.82 7.72
CA PRO A 315 22.55 -18.80 8.77
C PRO A 315 23.10 -19.54 9.98
N ARG A 316 23.17 -18.86 11.13
CA ARG A 316 23.32 -19.54 12.41
C ARG A 316 22.17 -20.53 12.47
N THR A 317 22.48 -21.82 12.37
CA THR A 317 21.55 -22.90 12.64
C THR A 317 21.08 -22.73 14.08
N THR A 318 19.99 -21.99 14.28
CA THR A 318 19.22 -22.06 15.51
C THR A 318 18.57 -23.42 15.52
N THR A 319 19.25 -24.36 16.17
CA THR A 319 18.65 -25.56 16.73
C THR A 319 17.67 -25.11 17.81
N SER A 320 16.44 -24.83 17.42
CA SER A 320 15.27 -24.93 18.30
C SER A 320 14.55 -26.19 17.83
N GLY A 321 14.85 -27.36 18.39
CA GLY A 321 14.34 -27.71 19.71
C GLY A 321 12.90 -28.20 19.55
N GLN A 322 12.77 -29.47 19.16
CA GLN A 322 11.56 -30.29 19.38
C GLN A 322 11.23 -30.33 20.89
N PRO A 323 9.96 -30.51 21.29
CA PRO A 323 9.07 -31.61 20.88
C PRO A 323 7.95 -31.23 19.91
#